data_AF-A0A291TC38-F1
#
_entry.id   AF-A0A291TC38-F1
#
_cell.length_a   1.000
_cell.length_b   1.000
_cell.length_c   1.000
_cell.angle_alpha   90.00
_cell.angle_beta   90.00
_cell.angle_gamma   90.00
#
_symmetry.space_group_name_H-M   'P 1'
#
loop_
_entity.id
_entity.type
_entity.pdbx_description
1 polymer ?
#
loop_
_entity_poly.entity_id
_entity_poly.type
_entity_poly.pdbx_seq_one_letter_code
_entity_poly.pdbx_strand_id
1 'polypeptide(L)'
;MKLKKFFAGIVAAAMMLTVGATAVLADEPAASTVTVPGTGIKNAKMFTESDANLELTKTLKVDNGTAPDSMTFSFTVKNAAQADVATPSVEFKTTDNTDGALFTAGTYTRTFDVNLATILGDNKTKVGEYTYTISENDTQIPGITKDPKELTLKVTVVNATGEIGEGYGYYAALYRDGKKIEATDAFHNTYNAKSLTLTKTVHGSLGDLNEDFQFDIKFVPEKDEIASLYKGVQVGDLGKASIANATAGAYLNLNTVYTVTMKHNGSLSFANLPAGIKYEVYEVGSAVSGDKVMKNQYTVTVTDTAFVENSNTVKGTAAAEDVTVAFQNTHEGVPDTGVILDNAPYIALLAVVAIGGVALMLNKRRRDEE
;
A
#
# COMPACT_ATOMS: atom_id res chain seq x y z
N MET A 1 74.83 -26.20 46.44
CA MET A 1 75.68 -25.17 45.82
C MET A 1 75.12 -23.80 46.21
N LYS A 2 76.01 -22.90 46.60
CA LYS A 2 75.90 -21.51 47.10
C LYS A 2 74.70 -20.68 46.57
N LEU A 3 73.94 -20.00 47.45
CA LEU A 3 74.02 -18.56 47.83
C LEU A 3 73.48 -17.63 46.71
N LYS A 4 72.42 -16.82 46.88
CA LYS A 4 72.37 -15.57 47.66
C LYS A 4 70.92 -15.04 47.82
N LYS A 5 70.67 -14.44 48.98
CA LYS A 5 69.50 -13.63 49.40
C LYS A 5 69.58 -12.20 48.83
N PHE A 6 68.47 -11.44 48.97
CA PHE A 6 68.27 -9.98 49.14
C PHE A 6 67.05 -9.53 48.30
N PHE A 7 65.95 -8.91 48.76
CA PHE A 7 65.54 -8.09 49.93
C PHE A 7 64.05 -8.43 50.25
N ALA A 8 63.60 -8.66 51.51
CA ALA A 8 63.15 -7.69 52.53
C ALA A 8 62.10 -6.68 52.01
N GLY A 9 60.92 -6.44 52.61
CA GLY A 9 60.26 -6.89 53.84
C GLY A 9 58.86 -6.23 53.91
N ILE A 10 57.82 -6.97 54.32
CA ILE A 10 57.05 -6.80 55.58
C ILE A 10 56.22 -5.49 55.57
N VAL A 11 54.89 -5.50 55.69
CA VAL A 11 54.16 -5.60 56.96
C VAL A 11 52.71 -6.03 56.70
N ALA A 12 52.29 -7.08 57.40
CA ALA A 12 50.90 -7.38 57.72
C ALA A 12 50.55 -6.72 59.06
N ALA A 13 49.44 -5.98 59.11
CA ALA A 13 48.64 -5.58 60.29
C ALA A 13 47.62 -4.55 59.77
N ALA A 14 46.31 -4.56 60.06
CA ALA A 14 45.53 -5.27 61.03
C ALA A 14 44.07 -5.27 60.54
N MET A 15 43.37 -6.39 60.72
CA MET A 15 41.93 -6.36 60.92
C MET A 15 41.67 -5.85 62.34
N MET A 16 40.83 -4.82 62.49
CA MET A 16 39.75 -4.66 63.49
C MET A 16 39.46 -3.18 63.78
N LEU A 17 38.22 -2.79 63.46
CA LEU A 17 37.28 -2.02 64.29
C LEU A 17 37.72 -0.66 64.85
N THR A 18 37.16 0.45 64.33
CA THR A 18 36.32 1.41 65.09
C THR A 18 35.69 2.48 64.20
N VAL A 19 34.47 2.84 64.59
CA VAL A 19 33.41 3.66 63.97
C VAL A 19 33.74 5.16 63.93
N GLY A 20 33.21 5.90 62.94
CA GLY A 20 32.98 7.35 63.09
C GLY A 20 32.96 8.22 61.82
N ALA A 21 31.77 8.38 61.22
CA ALA A 21 31.26 9.54 60.48
C ALA A 21 32.17 10.39 59.56
N THR A 22 31.83 10.48 58.27
CA THR A 22 31.18 11.66 57.66
C THR A 22 30.85 11.40 56.19
N ALA A 23 29.64 11.83 55.80
CA ALA A 23 29.08 11.73 54.47
C ALA A 23 29.84 12.62 53.46
N VAL A 24 30.07 12.10 52.26
CA VAL A 24 30.25 12.92 51.05
C VAL A 24 29.31 12.34 50.00
N LEU A 25 28.33 13.16 49.64
CA LEU A 25 27.35 12.92 48.59
C LEU A 25 28.07 12.61 47.28
N ALA A 26 27.71 11.48 46.65
CA ALA A 26 27.88 11.32 45.22
C ALA A 26 26.58 11.82 44.57
N ASP A 27 26.70 12.88 43.75
CA ASP A 27 25.61 13.50 43.01
C ASP A 27 24.82 12.46 42.20
N GLU A 28 23.50 12.47 42.39
CA GLU A 28 22.55 11.73 41.56
C GLU A 28 22.54 12.27 40.11
N PRO A 29 22.28 11.42 39.09
CA PRO A 29 21.95 11.93 37.78
C PRO A 29 20.59 12.64 37.83
N ALA A 30 20.57 13.86 37.27
CA ALA A 30 19.45 14.78 37.23
C ALA A 30 18.11 14.10 36.89
N ALA A 31 17.14 14.27 37.78
CA ALA A 31 15.76 13.88 37.59
C ALA A 31 15.14 14.64 36.42
N SER A 32 14.76 13.91 35.36
CA SER A 32 13.79 14.39 34.38
C SER A 32 12.39 14.04 34.89
N THR A 33 11.60 15.06 35.19
CA THR A 33 10.25 14.96 35.76
C THR A 33 9.20 14.62 34.70
N VAL A 34 8.40 13.57 34.94
CA VAL A 34 7.15 13.26 34.22
C VAL A 34 5.98 13.92 34.98
N THR A 35 4.81 14.19 34.38
CA THR A 35 3.56 14.70 35.03
C THR A 35 2.39 14.05 34.25
N VAL A 36 1.28 13.49 34.78
CA VAL A 36 0.15 13.95 35.67
C VAL A 36 -0.60 12.69 36.25
N PRO A 37 -1.70 12.80 37.04
CA PRO A 37 -1.84 12.76 38.51
C PRO A 37 -2.17 11.38 39.13
N GLY A 38 -1.76 11.18 40.39
CA GLY A 38 -2.11 10.01 41.21
C GLY A 38 -0.85 9.31 41.73
N THR A 39 -0.57 9.49 43.02
CA THR A 39 0.75 9.38 43.67
C THR A 39 1.48 8.04 43.44
N GLY A 40 2.52 8.10 42.60
CA GLY A 40 3.57 7.09 42.46
C GLY A 40 4.95 7.76 42.40
N ILE A 41 6.02 6.95 42.42
CA ILE A 41 7.41 7.43 42.32
C ILE A 41 7.58 8.25 41.04
N LYS A 42 8.02 9.50 41.15
CA LYS A 42 8.36 10.40 40.02
C LYS A 42 7.25 10.49 38.95
N ASN A 43 5.97 10.52 39.35
CA ASN A 43 4.77 10.65 38.50
C ASN A 43 4.50 9.47 37.55
N ALA A 44 5.04 8.28 37.83
CA ALA A 44 4.61 7.05 37.17
C ALA A 44 3.36 6.46 37.84
N LYS A 45 2.34 6.09 37.05
CA LYS A 45 1.20 5.31 37.53
C LYS A 45 1.71 3.97 38.08
N MET A 46 1.39 3.68 39.33
CA MET A 46 1.54 2.33 39.89
C MET A 46 0.26 1.56 39.60
N PHE A 47 0.37 0.48 38.86
CA PHE A 47 -0.72 -0.47 38.64
C PHE A 47 -0.80 -1.41 39.84
N THR A 48 -1.98 -1.95 40.10
CA THR A 48 -2.20 -3.00 41.10
C THR A 48 -2.94 -4.16 40.44
N GLU A 49 -3.14 -5.27 41.13
CA GLU A 49 -3.90 -6.38 40.57
C GLU A 49 -5.35 -6.00 40.19
N SER A 50 -5.98 -5.05 40.90
CA SER A 50 -7.33 -4.56 40.60
C SER A 50 -7.39 -3.57 39.43
N ASP A 51 -6.27 -2.98 39.04
CA ASP A 51 -6.14 -2.02 37.94
C ASP A 51 -4.83 -2.31 37.19
N ALA A 52 -4.78 -3.50 36.59
CA ALA A 52 -3.57 -4.03 35.93
C ALA A 52 -3.55 -3.78 34.42
N ASN A 53 -4.54 -3.09 33.87
CA ASN A 53 -4.65 -2.88 32.42
C ASN A 53 -3.74 -1.73 31.99
N LEU A 54 -2.67 -2.08 31.27
CA LEU A 54 -1.85 -1.11 30.54
C LEU A 54 -2.48 -0.88 29.17
N GLU A 55 -3.11 0.29 29.00
CA GLU A 55 -3.70 0.69 27.72
C GLU A 55 -2.61 1.10 26.72
N LEU A 56 -2.63 0.48 25.53
CA LEU A 56 -1.73 0.78 24.41
C LEU A 56 -2.53 1.28 23.21
N THR A 57 -1.96 2.24 22.46
CA THR A 57 -2.61 2.78 21.26
C THR A 57 -2.10 2.13 19.99
N LYS A 58 -3.03 1.62 19.19
CA LYS A 58 -2.83 1.28 17.79
C LYS A 58 -3.23 2.45 16.90
N THR A 59 -2.35 2.82 15.98
CA THR A 59 -2.58 3.85 14.98
C THR A 59 -2.68 3.23 13.59
N LEU A 60 -3.70 3.64 12.83
CA LEU A 60 -3.84 3.38 11.40
C LEU A 60 -3.78 4.72 10.65
N LYS A 61 -2.79 4.88 9.78
CA LYS A 61 -2.71 6.00 8.84
C LYS A 61 -3.21 5.55 7.48
N VAL A 62 -4.25 6.17 6.97
CA VAL A 62 -4.71 5.96 5.59
C VAL A 62 -4.03 7.01 4.73
N ASP A 63 -3.07 6.60 3.90
CA ASP A 63 -2.37 7.51 2.98
C ASP A 63 -3.19 7.77 1.72
N ASN A 64 -3.79 6.73 1.15
CA ASN A 64 -4.67 6.83 -0.01
C ASN A 64 -5.71 5.69 -0.05
N GLY A 65 -6.85 5.96 -0.68
CA GLY A 65 -7.97 5.02 -0.82
C GLY A 65 -8.90 4.98 0.39
N THR A 66 -9.62 3.87 0.50
CA THR A 66 -10.61 3.62 1.56
C THR A 66 -10.37 2.24 2.15
N ALA A 67 -9.97 2.20 3.42
CA ALA A 67 -9.76 0.95 4.14
C ALA A 67 -11.11 0.26 4.47
N PRO A 68 -11.09 -1.05 4.78
CA PRO A 68 -12.31 -1.82 5.10
C PRO A 68 -13.11 -1.25 6.28
N ASP A 69 -14.42 -1.50 6.30
CA ASP A 69 -15.31 -0.98 7.35
C ASP A 69 -15.03 -1.55 8.74
N SER A 70 -14.43 -2.75 8.79
CA SER A 70 -14.00 -3.43 10.00
C SER A 70 -12.64 -4.07 9.77
N MET A 71 -11.69 -3.80 10.67
CA MET A 71 -10.33 -4.35 10.63
C MET A 71 -9.94 -4.77 12.04
N THR A 72 -9.38 -5.98 12.19
CA THR A 72 -8.89 -6.48 13.47
C THR A 72 -7.37 -6.67 13.39
N PHE A 73 -6.64 -6.07 14.32
CA PHE A 73 -5.21 -6.27 14.49
C PHE A 73 -4.97 -7.04 15.78
N SER A 74 -4.22 -8.13 15.70
CA SER A 74 -3.88 -8.97 16.85
C SER A 74 -2.41 -8.83 17.20
N PHE A 75 -2.11 -8.97 18.48
CA PHE A 75 -0.76 -8.87 19.01
C PHE A 75 -0.43 -10.11 19.81
N THR A 76 0.87 -10.36 19.95
CA THR A 76 1.39 -11.45 20.77
C THR A 76 2.34 -10.87 21.80
N VAL A 77 2.15 -11.23 23.06
CA VAL A 77 3.05 -10.88 24.16
C VAL A 77 3.85 -12.12 24.54
N LYS A 78 5.17 -12.04 24.44
CA LYS A 78 6.11 -13.10 24.81
C LYS A 78 6.91 -12.73 26.05
N ASN A 79 7.14 -13.69 26.92
CA ASN A 79 8.08 -13.53 28.04
C ASN A 79 9.54 -13.71 27.58
N ALA A 80 10.50 -13.55 28.51
CA ALA A 80 11.92 -13.72 28.23
C ALA A 80 12.29 -15.14 27.70
N ALA A 81 11.49 -16.16 28.01
CA ALA A 81 11.65 -17.52 27.51
C ALA A 81 10.99 -17.74 26.12
N GLN A 82 10.52 -16.66 25.48
CA GLN A 82 9.85 -16.66 24.17
C GLN A 82 8.52 -17.44 24.14
N ALA A 83 7.92 -17.69 25.31
CA ALA A 83 6.59 -18.28 25.41
C ALA A 83 5.53 -17.19 25.32
N ASP A 84 4.46 -17.46 24.56
CA ASP A 84 3.30 -16.59 24.45
C ASP A 84 2.54 -16.58 25.79
N VAL A 85 2.33 -15.39 26.35
CA VAL A 85 1.66 -15.18 27.64
C VAL A 85 0.37 -14.36 27.54
N ALA A 86 0.15 -13.66 26.42
CA ALA A 86 -1.11 -13.00 26.11
C ALA A 86 -1.25 -12.73 24.60
N THR A 87 -2.49 -12.65 24.13
CA THR A 87 -2.84 -12.38 22.72
C THR A 87 -3.93 -11.30 22.61
N PRO A 88 -3.64 -10.04 22.96
CA PRO A 88 -4.64 -8.98 22.87
C PRO A 88 -4.94 -8.63 21.40
N SER A 89 -6.04 -7.93 21.19
CA SER A 89 -6.45 -7.47 19.86
C SER A 89 -7.18 -6.14 19.94
N VAL A 90 -7.21 -5.43 18.83
CA VAL A 90 -7.96 -4.18 18.67
C VAL A 90 -8.76 -4.21 17.38
N GLU A 91 -9.98 -3.69 17.43
CA GLU A 91 -10.85 -3.55 16.26
C GLU A 91 -10.99 -2.08 15.86
N PHE A 92 -10.91 -1.83 14.56
CA PHE A 92 -11.26 -0.57 13.94
C PHE A 92 -12.58 -0.77 13.21
N LYS A 93 -13.66 -0.19 13.72
CA LYS A 93 -14.96 -0.17 13.05
C LYS A 93 -15.34 1.25 12.66
N THR A 94 -15.92 1.41 11.47
CA THR A 94 -16.46 2.70 11.03
C THR A 94 -17.58 3.19 11.95
N THR A 95 -18.33 2.29 12.59
CA THR A 95 -19.35 2.62 13.60
C THR A 95 -18.81 3.37 14.80
N ASP A 96 -17.50 3.25 15.08
CA ASP A 96 -16.83 3.94 16.18
C ASP A 96 -16.29 5.32 15.74
N ASN A 97 -16.33 5.63 14.45
CA ASN A 97 -16.02 6.96 13.93
C ASN A 97 -17.26 7.86 14.02
N THR A 98 -17.04 9.17 14.11
CA THR A 98 -18.11 10.18 14.04
C THR A 98 -18.99 9.93 12.81
N ASP A 99 -20.30 9.83 13.04
CA ASP A 99 -21.34 9.58 12.03
C ASP A 99 -21.10 8.34 11.15
N GLY A 100 -20.34 7.35 11.64
CA GLY A 100 -20.06 6.15 10.86
C GLY A 100 -19.07 6.38 9.71
N ALA A 101 -18.27 7.44 9.77
CA ALA A 101 -17.38 7.84 8.68
C ALA A 101 -16.44 6.70 8.24
N LEU A 102 -16.25 6.57 6.93
CA LEU A 102 -15.32 5.62 6.33
C LEU A 102 -13.87 5.93 6.71
N PHE A 103 -13.00 4.92 6.65
CA PHE A 103 -11.57 5.08 6.80
C PHE A 103 -10.93 5.56 5.49
N THR A 104 -10.98 6.87 5.24
CA THR A 104 -10.34 7.54 4.10
C THR A 104 -9.08 8.28 4.56
N ALA A 105 -8.44 9.08 3.71
CA ALA A 105 -7.18 9.76 4.01
C ALA A 105 -7.20 10.47 5.38
N GLY A 106 -6.33 10.04 6.29
CA GLY A 106 -6.34 10.49 7.68
C GLY A 106 -5.66 9.54 8.65
N THR A 107 -5.68 9.88 9.93
CA THR A 107 -5.12 9.07 11.01
C THR A 107 -6.22 8.67 11.99
N TYR A 108 -6.30 7.38 12.28
CA TYR A 108 -7.27 6.79 13.18
C TYR A 108 -6.53 6.05 14.30
N THR A 109 -7.04 6.16 15.53
CA THR A 109 -6.46 5.51 16.69
C THR A 109 -7.51 4.69 17.44
N ARG A 110 -7.07 3.56 17.98
CA ARG A 110 -7.86 2.71 18.90
C ARG A 110 -6.93 2.21 20.00
N THR A 111 -7.49 1.91 21.15
CA THR A 111 -6.72 1.40 22.29
C THR A 111 -7.04 -0.06 22.56
N PHE A 112 -6.08 -0.77 23.15
CA PHE A 112 -6.25 -2.12 23.67
C PHE A 112 -5.43 -2.30 24.94
N ASP A 113 -5.87 -3.22 25.79
CA ASP A 113 -5.23 -3.44 27.07
C ASP A 113 -4.26 -4.63 27.04
N VAL A 114 -3.10 -4.43 27.68
CA VAL A 114 -2.23 -5.52 28.13
C VAL A 114 -2.37 -5.63 29.64
N ASN A 115 -3.00 -6.71 30.11
CA ASN A 115 -3.15 -6.94 31.54
C ASN A 115 -1.83 -7.41 32.17
N LEU A 116 -1.22 -6.54 32.99
CA LEU A 116 0.07 -6.76 33.63
C LEU A 116 0.04 -7.96 34.59
N ALA A 117 -1.04 -8.15 35.34
CA ALA A 117 -1.16 -9.28 36.27
C ALA A 117 -1.23 -10.62 35.52
N THR A 118 -1.90 -10.66 34.37
CA THR A 118 -1.95 -11.84 33.50
C THR A 118 -0.58 -12.20 32.94
N ILE A 119 0.15 -11.23 32.35
CA ILE A 119 1.46 -11.53 31.74
C ILE A 119 2.54 -11.86 32.80
N LEU A 120 2.40 -11.30 34.01
CA LEU A 120 3.27 -11.62 35.15
C LEU A 120 3.01 -13.03 35.69
N GLY A 121 1.76 -13.51 35.67
CA GLY A 121 1.39 -14.81 36.21
C GLY A 121 1.87 -14.97 37.66
N ASP A 122 2.64 -16.02 37.94
CA ASP A 122 3.21 -16.30 39.27
C ASP A 122 4.24 -15.26 39.75
N ASN A 123 4.71 -14.39 38.87
CA ASN A 123 5.67 -13.35 39.21
C ASN A 123 5.01 -12.07 39.73
N LYS A 124 3.68 -11.96 39.69
CA LYS A 124 2.95 -10.78 40.15
C LYS A 124 3.11 -10.50 41.65
N THR A 125 3.52 -11.50 42.42
CA THR A 125 3.82 -11.40 43.86
C THR A 125 5.30 -11.55 44.18
N LYS A 126 6.18 -11.37 43.19
CA LYS A 126 7.64 -11.51 43.35
C LYS A 126 8.32 -10.23 42.89
N VAL A 127 8.87 -9.47 43.84
CA VAL A 127 9.61 -8.24 43.53
C VAL A 127 10.74 -8.52 42.54
N GLY A 128 10.91 -7.64 41.56
CA GLY A 128 11.87 -7.83 40.49
C GLY A 128 11.47 -7.15 39.19
N GLU A 129 12.34 -7.23 38.20
CA GLU A 129 12.09 -6.73 36.85
C GLU A 129 11.83 -7.89 35.88
N TYR A 130 10.76 -7.76 35.11
CA TYR A 130 10.33 -8.76 34.13
C TYR A 130 10.21 -8.09 32.77
N THR A 131 10.79 -8.71 31.75
CA THR A 131 10.81 -8.17 30.39
C THR A 131 9.97 -9.03 29.47
N TYR A 132 9.16 -8.36 28.65
CA TYR A 132 8.28 -8.95 27.66
C TYR A 132 8.51 -8.31 26.30
N THR A 133 8.20 -9.05 25.25
CA THR A 133 8.18 -8.55 23.88
C THR A 133 6.75 -8.52 23.39
N ILE A 134 6.30 -7.41 22.82
CA ILE A 134 4.98 -7.26 22.21
C ILE A 134 5.17 -7.06 20.71
N SER A 135 4.60 -7.96 19.92
CA SER A 135 4.67 -7.92 18.45
C SER A 135 3.28 -7.89 17.85
N GLU A 136 3.10 -7.12 16.77
CA GLU A 136 1.89 -7.21 15.96
C GLU A 136 1.97 -8.35 14.96
N ASN A 137 0.93 -9.18 14.95
CA ASN A 137 0.82 -10.30 14.05
C ASN A 137 0.56 -9.82 12.61
N ASP A 138 0.97 -10.61 11.62
CA ASP A 138 0.68 -10.28 10.23
C ASP A 138 -0.83 -10.27 9.97
N THR A 139 -1.26 -9.33 9.14
CA THR A 139 -2.64 -9.24 8.66
C THR A 139 -2.74 -9.65 7.21
N GLN A 140 -3.87 -10.24 6.83
CA GLN A 140 -4.20 -10.54 5.44
C GLN A 140 -5.01 -9.40 4.77
N ILE A 141 -5.29 -8.31 5.50
CA ILE A 141 -6.01 -7.16 4.96
C ILE A 141 -5.13 -6.50 3.87
N PRO A 142 -5.61 -6.44 2.61
CA PRO A 142 -4.80 -5.92 1.51
C PRO A 142 -4.60 -4.41 1.69
N GLY A 143 -3.42 -3.93 1.31
CA GLY A 143 -3.05 -2.51 1.42
C GLY A 143 -2.57 -2.09 2.80
N ILE A 144 -2.66 -2.95 3.82
CA ILE A 144 -2.07 -2.70 5.13
C ILE A 144 -0.58 -3.04 5.10
N THR A 145 0.24 -2.06 5.47
CA THR A 145 1.65 -2.24 5.79
C THR A 145 1.84 -2.00 7.28
N LYS A 146 2.38 -2.99 7.99
CA LYS A 146 2.71 -2.86 9.42
C LYS A 146 4.09 -2.27 9.65
N ASP A 147 4.26 -1.56 10.76
CA ASP A 147 5.59 -1.35 11.33
C ASP A 147 6.09 -2.70 11.87
N PRO A 148 7.20 -3.27 11.35
CA PRO A 148 7.70 -4.56 11.79
C PRO A 148 8.36 -4.50 13.18
N LYS A 149 8.51 -3.31 13.78
CA LYS A 149 9.19 -3.15 15.05
C LYS A 149 8.38 -3.69 16.22
N GLU A 150 9.02 -4.54 17.00
CA GLU A 150 8.49 -5.05 18.26
C GLU A 150 8.73 -4.04 19.39
N LEU A 151 7.87 -4.10 20.40
CA LEU A 151 8.05 -3.33 21.63
C LEU A 151 8.63 -4.21 22.72
N THR A 152 9.56 -3.65 23.48
CA THR A 152 9.99 -4.24 24.75
C THR A 152 9.21 -3.59 25.89
N LEU A 153 8.46 -4.40 26.64
CA LEU A 153 7.78 -3.98 27.87
C LEU A 153 8.57 -4.45 29.08
N LYS A 154 9.05 -3.51 29.90
CA LYS A 154 9.63 -3.81 31.21
C LYS A 154 8.60 -3.55 32.30
N VAL A 155 8.36 -4.55 33.13
CA VAL A 155 7.46 -4.48 34.28
C VAL A 155 8.26 -4.69 35.55
N THR A 156 8.28 -3.68 36.42
CA THR A 156 8.92 -3.74 37.73
C THR A 156 7.86 -4.00 38.79
N VAL A 157 7.99 -5.13 39.50
CA VAL A 157 7.13 -5.50 40.62
C VAL A 157 7.77 -5.01 41.92
N VAL A 158 7.00 -4.30 42.73
CA VAL A 158 7.42 -3.74 44.02
C VAL A 158 6.40 -4.09 45.11
N ASN A 159 6.79 -3.95 46.38
CA ASN A 159 5.82 -3.93 47.47
C ASN A 159 5.04 -2.61 47.39
N ALA A 160 3.70 -2.66 47.28
CA ALA A 160 2.87 -1.50 46.99
C ALA A 160 2.92 -0.42 48.09
N THR A 161 3.00 -0.84 49.36
CA THR A 161 3.06 0.05 50.53
C THR A 161 4.49 0.36 50.98
N GLY A 162 5.49 -0.29 50.36
CA GLY A 162 6.87 -0.30 50.85
C GLY A 162 7.13 -1.32 51.97
N GLU A 163 6.09 -1.94 52.51
CA GLU A 163 6.20 -3.01 53.52
C GLU A 163 6.10 -4.39 52.88
N ILE A 164 6.92 -5.33 53.37
CA ILE A 164 6.96 -6.70 52.83
C ILE A 164 5.64 -7.42 53.16
N GLY A 165 4.94 -7.90 52.13
CA GLY A 165 3.74 -8.73 52.29
C GLY A 165 2.42 -7.96 52.30
N GLU A 166 2.45 -6.63 52.22
CA GLU A 166 1.25 -5.77 52.21
C GLU A 166 0.79 -5.42 50.78
N GLY A 167 0.89 -6.38 49.87
CA GLY A 167 0.46 -6.24 48.47
C GLY A 167 1.55 -5.76 47.52
N TYR A 168 1.27 -5.90 46.23
CA TYR A 168 2.24 -5.67 45.16
C TYR A 168 1.73 -4.62 44.17
N GLY A 169 2.67 -3.80 43.71
CA GLY A 169 2.46 -2.78 42.68
C GLY A 169 3.34 -3.04 41.46
N TYR A 170 2.87 -2.57 40.30
CA TYR A 170 3.58 -2.75 39.03
C TYR A 170 3.86 -1.40 38.38
N TYR A 171 5.08 -1.22 37.89
CA TYR A 171 5.44 -0.11 37.02
C TYR A 171 5.80 -0.64 35.64
N ALA A 172 5.27 -0.02 34.59
CA ALA A 172 5.50 -0.41 33.22
C ALA A 172 6.29 0.66 32.45
N ALA A 173 7.22 0.22 31.61
CA ALA A 173 7.94 1.08 30.67
C ALA A 173 8.08 0.38 29.32
N LEU A 174 7.73 1.10 28.24
CA LEU A 174 7.82 0.61 26.87
C LEU A 174 9.05 1.17 26.17
N TYR A 175 9.65 0.33 25.35
CA TYR A 175 10.82 0.68 24.55
C TYR A 175 10.66 0.17 23.12
N ARG A 176 11.16 0.94 22.17
CA ARG A 176 11.34 0.56 20.76
C ARG A 176 12.77 0.92 20.37
N ASP A 177 13.50 -0.02 19.79
CA ASP A 177 14.93 0.16 19.44
C ASP A 177 15.79 0.70 20.61
N GLY A 178 15.52 0.22 21.83
CA GLY A 178 16.23 0.64 23.05
C GLY A 178 15.88 2.05 23.56
N LYS A 179 14.99 2.79 22.89
CA LYS A 179 14.51 4.11 23.32
C LYS A 179 13.16 3.97 24.00
N LYS A 180 12.99 4.66 25.13
CA LYS A 180 11.70 4.72 25.82
C LYS A 180 10.67 5.41 24.92
N ILE A 181 9.47 4.85 24.83
CA ILE A 181 8.33 5.42 24.10
C ILE A 181 7.11 5.55 25.01
N GLU A 182 6.15 6.36 24.60
CA GLU A 182 4.85 6.48 25.27
C GLU A 182 3.90 5.37 24.80
N ALA A 183 2.98 4.96 25.67
CA ALA A 183 1.97 3.95 25.33
C ALA A 183 1.01 4.40 24.21
N THR A 184 0.88 5.71 24.01
CA THR A 184 0.09 6.32 22.93
C THR A 184 0.74 6.21 21.55
N ASP A 185 2.02 5.80 21.49
CA ASP A 185 2.80 5.61 20.25
C ASP A 185 3.18 4.14 20.06
N ALA A 186 2.34 3.18 20.48
CA ALA A 186 2.73 1.77 20.58
C ALA A 186 2.86 1.06 19.22
N PHE A 187 1.84 1.10 18.36
CA PHE A 187 1.86 0.39 17.07
C PHE A 187 1.30 1.23 15.94
N HIS A 188 1.91 1.13 14.75
CA HIS A 188 1.53 1.92 13.57
C HIS A 188 1.35 1.01 12.35
N ASN A 189 0.22 1.16 11.67
CA ASN A 189 0.00 0.62 10.34
C ASN A 189 -0.32 1.75 9.38
N THR A 190 0.00 1.51 8.11
CA THR A 190 -0.44 2.35 7.01
C THR A 190 -1.37 1.55 6.11
N TYR A 191 -2.48 2.15 5.68
CA TYR A 191 -3.25 1.68 4.55
C TYR A 191 -2.90 2.51 3.31
N ASN A 192 -2.61 1.83 2.21
CA ASN A 192 -2.37 2.49 0.94
C ASN A 192 -2.96 1.67 -0.21
N ALA A 193 -3.53 2.39 -1.18
CA ALA A 193 -4.04 1.84 -2.41
C ALA A 193 -3.73 2.77 -3.57
N LYS A 194 -3.68 2.22 -4.78
CA LYS A 194 -3.41 2.95 -6.03
C LYS A 194 -4.64 3.00 -6.90
N SER A 195 -4.46 3.56 -8.08
CA SER A 195 -5.49 3.68 -9.11
C SER A 195 -5.09 2.99 -10.40
N LEU A 196 -6.11 2.63 -11.17
CA LEU A 196 -6.02 2.17 -12.55
C LEU A 196 -6.82 3.16 -13.41
N THR A 197 -6.22 3.68 -14.47
CA THR A 197 -6.91 4.48 -15.48
C THR A 197 -7.03 3.69 -16.76
N LEU A 198 -8.27 3.47 -17.22
CA LEU A 198 -8.58 2.89 -18.53
C LEU A 198 -8.84 4.03 -19.51
N THR A 199 -8.14 4.06 -20.64
CA THR A 199 -8.33 5.09 -21.68
C THR A 199 -8.55 4.48 -23.05
N LYS A 200 -9.21 5.26 -23.93
CA LYS A 200 -9.49 4.89 -25.31
C LYS A 200 -9.06 5.99 -26.27
N THR A 201 -8.19 5.65 -27.22
CA THR A 201 -7.95 6.47 -28.42
C THR A 201 -8.29 5.71 -29.69
N VAL A 202 -8.79 6.45 -30.67
CA VAL A 202 -9.04 5.98 -32.04
C VAL A 202 -8.13 6.75 -32.98
N HIS A 203 -7.43 6.03 -33.84
CA HIS A 203 -6.46 6.55 -34.81
C HIS A 203 -6.79 6.07 -36.23
N GLY A 204 -6.04 6.61 -37.18
CA GLY A 204 -6.11 6.27 -38.58
C GLY A 204 -7.12 7.11 -39.35
N SER A 205 -6.85 7.30 -40.64
CA SER A 205 -7.64 8.14 -41.54
C SER A 205 -9.10 7.70 -41.70
N LEU A 206 -9.40 6.43 -41.41
CA LEU A 206 -10.74 5.85 -41.49
C LEU A 206 -11.30 5.44 -40.11
N GLY A 207 -10.68 5.89 -39.02
CA GLY A 207 -11.18 5.62 -37.66
C GLY A 207 -12.43 6.43 -37.32
N ASP A 208 -13.47 5.77 -36.82
CA ASP A 208 -14.69 6.45 -36.36
C ASP A 208 -14.54 6.92 -34.91
N LEU A 209 -14.39 8.24 -34.74
CA LEU A 209 -14.26 8.86 -33.43
C LEU A 209 -15.56 8.84 -32.61
N ASN A 210 -16.71 8.57 -33.25
CA ASN A 210 -18.03 8.52 -32.63
C ASN A 210 -18.49 7.09 -32.30
N GLU A 211 -17.75 6.07 -32.71
CA GLU A 211 -18.04 4.67 -32.40
C GLU A 211 -17.93 4.42 -30.89
N ASP A 212 -18.88 3.66 -30.35
CA ASP A 212 -18.86 3.18 -28.97
C ASP A 212 -18.04 1.90 -28.88
N PHE A 213 -16.95 1.95 -28.10
CA PHE A 213 -16.11 0.79 -27.80
C PHE A 213 -16.44 0.28 -26.41
N GLN A 214 -16.63 -1.04 -26.30
CA GLN A 214 -16.94 -1.71 -25.04
C GLN A 214 -15.72 -2.47 -24.53
N PHE A 215 -15.51 -2.39 -23.22
CA PHE A 215 -14.43 -3.08 -22.51
C PHE A 215 -15.02 -3.86 -21.36
N ASP A 216 -14.67 -5.13 -21.25
CA ASP A 216 -14.98 -5.91 -20.07
C ASP A 216 -13.79 -5.86 -19.12
N ILE A 217 -14.02 -5.38 -17.90
CA ILE A 217 -13.04 -5.33 -16.84
C ILE A 217 -13.49 -6.17 -15.65
N LYS A 218 -12.56 -6.92 -15.07
CA LYS A 218 -12.75 -7.73 -13.88
C LYS A 218 -11.61 -7.49 -12.90
N PHE A 219 -11.95 -7.33 -11.62
CA PHE A 219 -10.97 -7.27 -10.54
C PHE A 219 -10.98 -8.58 -9.77
N VAL A 220 -9.81 -9.17 -9.54
CA VAL A 220 -9.67 -10.47 -8.89
C VAL A 220 -8.67 -10.37 -7.73
N PRO A 221 -8.95 -11.00 -6.59
CA PRO A 221 -7.97 -11.06 -5.52
C PRO A 221 -6.84 -12.03 -5.91
N GLU A 222 -5.65 -11.80 -5.37
CA GLU A 222 -4.54 -12.74 -5.50
C GLU A 222 -4.78 -14.04 -4.73
N LYS A 223 -5.56 -13.96 -3.64
CA LYS A 223 -6.01 -15.10 -2.82
C LYS A 223 -7.46 -14.88 -2.44
N ASP A 224 -8.29 -15.91 -2.55
CA ASP A 224 -9.73 -15.80 -2.27
C ASP A 224 -10.05 -15.32 -0.84
N GLU A 225 -9.18 -15.66 0.12
CA GLU A 225 -9.25 -15.24 1.53
C GLU A 225 -9.25 -13.71 1.73
N ILE A 226 -8.69 -12.95 0.78
CA ILE A 226 -8.57 -11.49 0.84
C ILE A 226 -9.91 -10.80 0.50
N ALA A 227 -10.81 -11.48 -0.23
CA ALA A 227 -11.99 -10.84 -0.80
C ALA A 227 -12.96 -10.26 0.25
N SER A 228 -13.09 -10.91 1.41
CA SER A 228 -13.94 -10.44 2.52
C SER A 228 -13.27 -9.38 3.39
N LEU A 229 -11.96 -9.17 3.23
CA LEU A 229 -11.14 -8.23 4.01
C LEU A 229 -10.90 -6.92 3.27
N TYR A 230 -11.60 -6.68 2.17
CA TYR A 230 -11.37 -5.56 1.28
C TYR A 230 -12.66 -4.79 1.03
N LYS A 231 -12.59 -3.45 1.03
CA LYS A 231 -13.76 -2.58 0.80
C LYS A 231 -14.33 -2.70 -0.62
N GLY A 232 -13.48 -3.03 -1.59
CA GLY A 232 -13.82 -3.04 -3.01
C GLY A 232 -13.09 -1.98 -3.81
N VAL A 233 -13.05 -2.16 -5.12
CA VAL A 233 -12.50 -1.18 -6.06
C VAL A 233 -13.52 -0.06 -6.21
N GLN A 234 -13.10 1.19 -6.09
CA GLN A 234 -14.02 2.32 -6.22
C GLN A 234 -14.02 2.84 -7.65
N VAL A 235 -15.20 3.05 -8.24
CA VAL A 235 -15.30 3.78 -9.50
C VAL A 235 -14.93 5.24 -9.24
N GLY A 236 -13.91 5.71 -9.94
CA GLY A 236 -13.41 7.08 -9.86
C GLY A 236 -14.12 8.01 -10.84
N ASP A 237 -13.35 8.86 -11.50
CA ASP A 237 -13.83 9.79 -12.52
C ASP A 237 -14.25 9.01 -13.77
N LEU A 238 -15.49 9.27 -14.22
CA LEU A 238 -16.07 8.66 -15.40
C LEU A 238 -15.66 9.37 -16.69
N GLY A 239 -15.08 10.58 -16.66
CA GLY A 239 -14.65 11.29 -17.87
C GLY A 239 -15.71 11.29 -19.00
N LYS A 240 -15.35 10.69 -20.16
CA LYS A 240 -16.27 10.43 -21.30
C LYS A 240 -16.64 8.95 -21.44
N ALA A 241 -16.64 8.22 -20.33
CA ALA A 241 -16.98 6.82 -20.23
C ALA A 241 -18.32 6.62 -19.51
N SER A 242 -18.91 5.43 -19.68
CA SER A 242 -19.96 4.92 -18.80
C SER A 242 -19.62 3.49 -18.38
N ILE A 243 -20.13 3.05 -17.23
CA ILE A 243 -19.95 1.70 -16.71
C ILE A 243 -21.32 1.10 -16.38
N ALA A 244 -21.58 -0.10 -16.88
CA ALA A 244 -22.86 -0.78 -16.62
C ALA A 244 -22.98 -1.15 -15.14
N ASN A 245 -24.17 -0.88 -14.57
CA ASN A 245 -24.53 -1.23 -13.19
C ASN A 245 -23.67 -0.59 -12.09
N ALA A 246 -22.97 0.50 -12.39
CA ALA A 246 -22.21 1.26 -11.41
C ALA A 246 -22.20 2.77 -11.77
N THR A 247 -21.85 3.60 -10.80
CA THR A 247 -21.70 5.05 -10.96
C THR A 247 -20.42 5.52 -10.27
N ALA A 248 -19.98 6.75 -10.55
CA ALA A 248 -18.86 7.35 -9.81
C ALA A 248 -19.07 7.24 -8.29
N GLY A 249 -18.01 6.89 -7.57
CA GLY A 249 -18.00 6.67 -6.13
C GLY A 249 -18.49 5.29 -5.66
N ALA A 250 -19.11 4.48 -6.53
CA ALA A 250 -19.58 3.14 -6.17
C ALA A 250 -18.41 2.17 -5.95
N TYR A 251 -18.58 1.23 -5.02
CA TYR A 251 -17.64 0.13 -4.82
C TYR A 251 -18.07 -1.08 -5.62
N LEU A 252 -17.11 -1.66 -6.34
CA LEU A 252 -17.29 -2.82 -7.20
C LEU A 252 -16.97 -4.11 -6.46
N ASN A 253 -17.73 -5.15 -6.78
CA ASN A 253 -17.49 -6.49 -6.28
C ASN A 253 -16.31 -7.12 -7.03
N LEU A 254 -15.44 -7.80 -6.28
CA LEU A 254 -14.45 -8.66 -6.88
C LEU A 254 -15.10 -9.81 -7.64
N ASN A 255 -14.34 -10.40 -8.56
CA ASN A 255 -14.74 -11.52 -9.40
C ASN A 255 -15.98 -11.28 -10.29
N THR A 256 -16.43 -10.03 -10.40
CA THR A 256 -17.56 -9.62 -11.25
C THR A 256 -17.03 -8.89 -12.49
N VAL A 257 -17.60 -9.19 -13.66
CA VAL A 257 -17.29 -8.49 -14.91
C VAL A 257 -18.14 -7.23 -15.01
N TYR A 258 -17.49 -6.10 -15.27
CA TYR A 258 -18.14 -4.82 -15.53
C TYR A 258 -17.85 -4.38 -16.96
N THR A 259 -18.89 -4.00 -17.69
CA THR A 259 -18.76 -3.49 -19.06
C THR A 259 -18.67 -1.97 -19.04
N VAL A 260 -17.58 -1.44 -19.55
CA VAL A 260 -17.31 -0.01 -19.72
C VAL A 260 -17.52 0.37 -21.18
N THR A 261 -18.21 1.46 -21.47
CA THR A 261 -18.41 1.98 -22.84
C THR A 261 -17.75 3.34 -22.98
N MET A 262 -16.95 3.52 -24.03
CA MET A 262 -16.12 4.70 -24.26
C MET A 262 -15.99 5.01 -25.75
N LYS A 263 -15.99 6.29 -26.10
CA LYS A 263 -15.63 6.78 -27.44
C LYS A 263 -14.16 7.21 -27.50
N HIS A 264 -13.73 7.76 -28.63
CA HIS A 264 -12.42 8.41 -28.74
C HIS A 264 -12.22 9.48 -27.63
N ASN A 265 -11.02 9.47 -27.02
CA ASN A 265 -10.66 10.28 -25.85
C ASN A 265 -11.55 10.01 -24.62
N GLY A 266 -12.10 8.79 -24.52
CA GLY A 266 -12.69 8.30 -23.30
C GLY A 266 -11.63 8.03 -22.24
N SER A 267 -11.97 8.30 -20.98
CA SER A 267 -11.18 7.89 -19.82
C SER A 267 -12.11 7.49 -18.68
N LEU A 268 -11.70 6.49 -17.90
CA LEU A 268 -12.34 6.04 -16.66
C LEU A 268 -11.25 5.68 -15.65
N SER A 269 -11.33 6.20 -14.42
CA SER A 269 -10.46 5.76 -13.33
C SER A 269 -11.15 4.80 -12.37
N PHE A 270 -10.37 3.87 -11.84
CA PHE A 270 -10.72 2.99 -10.74
C PHE A 270 -9.73 3.25 -9.61
N ALA A 271 -10.24 3.60 -8.44
CA ALA A 271 -9.45 3.90 -7.25
C ALA A 271 -9.52 2.75 -6.25
N ASN A 272 -8.73 2.88 -5.18
CA ASN A 272 -8.67 1.94 -4.08
C ASN A 272 -8.15 0.55 -4.47
N LEU A 273 -7.19 0.42 -5.38
CA LEU A 273 -6.53 -0.86 -5.71
C LEU A 273 -5.25 -1.05 -4.87
N PRO A 274 -5.28 -1.76 -3.74
CA PRO A 274 -4.07 -2.11 -3.00
C PRO A 274 -3.30 -3.28 -3.63
N ALA A 275 -2.08 -3.52 -3.12
CA ALA A 275 -1.36 -4.77 -3.38
C ALA A 275 -2.23 -5.98 -2.99
N GLY A 276 -2.19 -7.03 -3.81
CA GLY A 276 -3.03 -8.23 -3.68
C GLY A 276 -4.34 -8.19 -4.48
N ILE A 277 -4.67 -7.07 -5.14
CA ILE A 277 -5.77 -7.00 -6.12
C ILE A 277 -5.19 -6.90 -7.54
N LYS A 278 -5.73 -7.71 -8.45
CA LYS A 278 -5.34 -7.78 -9.87
C LYS A 278 -6.52 -7.32 -10.73
N TYR A 279 -6.21 -6.84 -11.93
CA TYR A 279 -7.21 -6.49 -12.93
C TYR A 279 -7.00 -7.32 -14.19
N GLU A 280 -8.11 -7.58 -14.89
CA GLU A 280 -8.16 -8.18 -16.22
C GLU A 280 -9.06 -7.32 -17.09
N VAL A 281 -8.60 -6.89 -18.25
CA VAL A 281 -9.37 -6.06 -19.17
C VAL A 281 -9.13 -6.44 -20.62
N TYR A 282 -10.20 -6.48 -21.42
CA TYR A 282 -10.11 -6.65 -22.87
C TYR A 282 -11.20 -5.83 -23.58
N GLU A 283 -10.95 -5.49 -24.84
CA GLU A 283 -11.95 -4.84 -25.68
C GLU A 283 -12.91 -5.89 -26.27
N VAL A 284 -14.21 -5.70 -26.05
CA VAL A 284 -15.26 -6.63 -26.48
C VAL A 284 -15.29 -6.73 -28.00
N GLY A 285 -15.32 -7.97 -28.51
CA GLY A 285 -15.31 -8.28 -29.94
C GLY A 285 -13.93 -8.23 -30.59
N SER A 286 -12.87 -7.92 -29.83
CA SER A 286 -11.49 -8.06 -30.31
C SER A 286 -11.01 -9.51 -30.20
N ALA A 287 -10.14 -9.96 -31.10
CA ALA A 287 -9.52 -11.28 -31.07
C ALA A 287 -8.11 -11.27 -31.66
N VAL A 288 -7.30 -12.26 -31.28
CA VAL A 288 -5.98 -12.47 -31.88
C VAL A 288 -6.15 -12.96 -33.32
N SER A 289 -5.46 -12.31 -34.26
CA SER A 289 -5.43 -12.64 -35.68
C SER A 289 -3.99 -12.50 -36.19
N GLY A 290 -3.31 -13.64 -36.34
CA GLY A 290 -1.86 -13.67 -36.54
C GLY A 290 -1.14 -13.02 -35.35
N ASP A 291 -0.21 -12.11 -35.63
CA ASP A 291 0.60 -11.42 -34.61
C ASP A 291 -0.06 -10.15 -34.05
N LYS A 292 -1.35 -9.94 -34.33
CA LYS A 292 -2.10 -8.72 -33.95
C LYS A 292 -3.39 -9.06 -33.23
N VAL A 293 -3.89 -8.10 -32.45
CA VAL A 293 -5.26 -8.11 -31.94
C VAL A 293 -6.10 -7.23 -32.88
N MET A 294 -7.21 -7.76 -33.36
CA MET A 294 -8.08 -7.09 -34.33
C MET A 294 -9.51 -7.02 -33.80
N LYS A 295 -10.20 -5.91 -34.07
CA LYS A 295 -11.65 -5.75 -33.91
C LYS A 295 -12.21 -5.21 -35.23
N ASN A 296 -12.90 -6.04 -35.98
CA ASN A 296 -13.36 -5.69 -37.33
C ASN A 296 -12.22 -5.13 -38.19
N GLN A 297 -12.30 -3.87 -38.63
CA GLN A 297 -11.28 -3.20 -39.45
C GLN A 297 -10.14 -2.57 -38.61
N TYR A 298 -10.26 -2.54 -37.28
CA TYR A 298 -9.27 -1.93 -36.40
C TYR A 298 -8.19 -2.91 -35.99
N THR A 299 -6.93 -2.45 -36.05
CA THR A 299 -5.85 -3.02 -35.24
C THR A 299 -5.94 -2.44 -33.83
N VAL A 300 -6.01 -3.31 -32.83
CA VAL A 300 -6.09 -2.94 -31.40
C VAL A 300 -4.70 -3.08 -30.78
N THR A 301 -4.23 -2.03 -30.12
CA THR A 301 -2.99 -2.04 -29.34
C THR A 301 -3.23 -1.45 -27.95
N VAL A 302 -2.30 -1.71 -27.04
CA VAL A 302 -2.29 -1.09 -25.71
C VAL A 302 -0.94 -0.41 -25.47
N THR A 303 -0.95 0.75 -24.81
CA THR A 303 0.27 1.43 -24.36
C THR A 303 0.36 1.41 -22.83
N ASP A 304 1.56 1.68 -22.30
CA ASP A 304 1.95 1.63 -20.87
C ASP A 304 1.85 0.24 -20.20
N THR A 305 1.16 -0.68 -20.88
CA THR A 305 0.99 -2.09 -20.54
C THR A 305 1.07 -2.93 -21.82
N ALA A 306 0.92 -4.24 -21.69
CA ALA A 306 0.93 -5.16 -22.81
C ALA A 306 -0.20 -6.19 -22.68
N PHE A 307 -0.65 -6.71 -23.83
CA PHE A 307 -1.46 -7.92 -23.84
C PHE A 307 -0.67 -9.08 -23.25
N VAL A 308 -1.40 -10.00 -22.60
CA VAL A 308 -0.86 -11.33 -22.31
C VAL A 308 -0.49 -12.01 -23.63
N GLU A 309 0.61 -12.78 -23.61
CA GLU A 309 1.10 -13.49 -24.79
C GLU A 309 -0.02 -14.32 -25.44
N ASN A 310 -0.17 -14.20 -26.77
CA ASN A 310 -1.21 -14.87 -27.55
C ASN A 310 -2.64 -14.60 -27.05
N SER A 311 -2.90 -13.40 -26.53
CA SER A 311 -4.20 -12.98 -26.00
C SER A 311 -4.58 -11.57 -26.44
N ASN A 312 -5.87 -11.24 -26.31
CA ASN A 312 -6.43 -9.89 -26.42
C ASN A 312 -6.64 -9.22 -25.04
N THR A 313 -6.22 -9.88 -23.96
CA THR A 313 -6.47 -9.46 -22.58
C THR A 313 -5.22 -8.83 -21.98
N VAL A 314 -5.37 -7.70 -21.30
CA VAL A 314 -4.36 -7.12 -20.43
C VAL A 314 -4.62 -7.60 -19.01
N LYS A 315 -3.59 -8.07 -18.32
CA LYS A 315 -3.64 -8.44 -16.90
C LYS A 315 -2.54 -7.72 -16.13
N GLY A 316 -2.85 -7.28 -14.91
CA GLY A 316 -1.86 -6.59 -14.09
C GLY A 316 -2.31 -6.33 -12.66
N THR A 317 -1.54 -5.52 -11.94
CA THR A 317 -1.83 -5.04 -10.59
C THR A 317 -1.38 -3.59 -10.47
N ALA A 318 -2.03 -2.82 -9.59
CA ALA A 318 -1.64 -1.45 -9.22
C ALA A 318 -1.06 -1.45 -7.80
N ALA A 319 -0.04 -2.26 -7.54
CA ALA A 319 0.49 -2.46 -6.19
C ALA A 319 1.45 -1.35 -5.73
N ALA A 320 2.37 -0.95 -6.63
CA ALA A 320 3.44 0.00 -6.29
C ALA A 320 3.04 1.44 -6.66
N GLU A 321 2.46 1.62 -7.84
CA GLU A 321 2.20 2.93 -8.45
C GLU A 321 0.87 2.89 -9.21
N ASP A 322 0.37 4.06 -9.57
CA ASP A 322 -0.83 4.17 -10.41
C ASP A 322 -0.54 3.60 -11.80
N VAL A 323 -1.52 2.91 -12.39
CA VAL A 323 -1.38 2.23 -13.67
C VAL A 323 -2.32 2.82 -14.70
N THR A 324 -1.87 2.92 -15.95
CA THR A 324 -2.72 3.28 -17.09
C THR A 324 -2.79 2.10 -18.05
N VAL A 325 -3.99 1.73 -18.48
CA VAL A 325 -4.23 0.81 -19.59
C VAL A 325 -4.87 1.61 -20.71
N ALA A 326 -4.10 1.91 -21.75
CA ALA A 326 -4.52 2.79 -22.83
C ALA A 326 -4.76 1.99 -24.12
N PHE A 327 -6.03 1.68 -24.41
CA PHE A 327 -6.42 0.97 -25.61
C PHE A 327 -6.48 1.90 -26.81
N GLN A 328 -5.82 1.50 -27.89
CA GLN A 328 -5.74 2.24 -29.15
C GLN A 328 -6.35 1.41 -30.27
N ASN A 329 -7.32 1.97 -31.01
CA ASN A 329 -7.85 1.34 -32.22
C ASN A 329 -7.47 2.13 -33.45
N THR A 330 -6.75 1.50 -34.36
CA THR A 330 -6.25 2.15 -35.57
C THR A 330 -6.90 1.54 -36.80
N HIS A 331 -7.55 2.36 -37.62
CA HIS A 331 -8.06 1.99 -38.94
C HIS A 331 -7.48 2.93 -39.99
N GLU A 332 -6.37 2.49 -40.60
CA GLU A 332 -5.74 3.22 -41.70
C GLU A 332 -6.41 2.91 -43.03
N GLY A 333 -6.43 3.90 -43.92
CA GLY A 333 -6.83 3.69 -45.30
C GLY A 333 -6.69 4.94 -46.16
N VAL A 334 -6.90 4.76 -47.46
CA VAL A 334 -7.02 5.88 -48.40
C VAL A 334 -8.47 5.86 -48.87
N PRO A 335 -9.21 6.97 -48.79
CA PRO A 335 -10.54 7.01 -49.34
C PRO A 335 -10.47 6.68 -50.83
N ASP A 336 -11.35 5.81 -51.31
CA ASP A 336 -11.53 5.59 -52.73
C ASP A 336 -12.03 6.90 -53.34
N THR A 337 -11.16 7.58 -54.10
CA THR A 337 -11.48 8.87 -54.70
C THR A 337 -12.35 8.72 -55.95
N GLY A 338 -12.58 7.50 -56.43
CA GLY A 338 -13.26 7.25 -57.71
C GLY A 338 -12.52 7.83 -58.92
N VAL A 339 -11.33 8.38 -58.73
CA VAL A 339 -10.48 8.93 -59.79
C VAL A 339 -9.58 7.81 -60.27
N ILE A 340 -9.94 7.20 -61.39
CA ILE A 340 -9.03 6.33 -62.13
C ILE A 340 -7.97 7.26 -62.73
N LEU A 341 -6.75 7.24 -62.19
CA LEU A 341 -5.56 7.88 -62.76
C LEU A 341 -5.07 7.14 -64.02
N ASP A 342 -6.00 6.72 -64.89
CA ASP A 342 -5.64 6.26 -66.22
C ASP A 342 -5.32 7.50 -67.04
N ASN A 343 -4.04 7.88 -67.02
CA ASN A 343 -3.51 8.98 -67.82
C ASN A 343 -3.44 8.57 -69.30
N ALA A 344 -3.69 7.29 -69.63
CA ALA A 344 -3.57 6.75 -70.98
C ALA A 344 -4.42 7.52 -72.02
N PRO A 345 -5.69 7.93 -71.76
CA PRO A 345 -6.46 8.73 -72.71
C PRO A 345 -5.89 10.14 -72.89
N TYR A 346 -5.42 10.77 -71.81
CA TYR A 346 -4.80 12.10 -71.86
C TYR A 346 -3.43 12.10 -72.55
N ILE A 347 -2.59 11.09 -72.29
CA ILE A 347 -1.31 10.87 -72.96
C ILE A 347 -1.53 10.54 -74.45
N ALA A 348 -2.53 9.72 -74.78
CA ALA A 348 -2.90 9.44 -76.17
C ALA A 348 -3.35 10.71 -76.90
N LEU A 349 -4.15 11.57 -76.26
CA LEU A 349 -4.58 12.85 -76.84
C LEU A 349 -3.40 13.78 -77.09
N LEU A 350 -2.47 13.91 -76.11
CA LEU A 350 -1.25 14.70 -76.26
C LEU A 350 -0.33 14.14 -77.37
N ALA A 351 -0.22 12.82 -77.49
CA ALA A 351 0.56 12.18 -78.55
C ALA A 351 -0.05 12.47 -79.93
N VAL A 352 -1.38 12.40 -80.08
CA VAL A 352 -2.06 12.75 -81.34
C VAL A 352 -1.86 14.22 -81.69
N VAL A 353 -1.97 15.13 -80.71
CA VAL A 353 -1.72 16.57 -80.92
C VAL A 353 -0.26 16.82 -81.32
N ALA A 354 0.70 16.15 -80.69
CA ALA A 354 2.12 16.26 -81.05
C ALA A 354 2.39 15.73 -82.47
N ILE A 355 1.84 14.57 -82.84
CA ILE A 355 1.95 14.00 -84.19
C ILE A 355 1.30 14.93 -85.22
N GLY A 356 0.11 15.47 -84.93
CA GLY A 356 -0.58 16.43 -85.78
C GLY A 356 0.20 17.73 -85.97
N GLY A 357 0.83 18.25 -84.90
CA GLY A 357 1.69 19.43 -84.95
C GLY A 357 2.95 19.23 -85.80
N VAL A 358 3.60 18.07 -85.68
CA VAL A 358 4.77 17.71 -86.51
C VAL A 358 4.37 17.54 -87.98
N ALA A 359 3.25 16.88 -88.26
CA ALA A 359 2.74 16.71 -89.62
C ALA A 359 2.39 18.06 -90.29
N LEU A 360 1.81 19.00 -89.54
CA LEU A 360 1.55 20.36 -90.04
C LEU A 360 2.83 21.15 -90.29
N MET A 361 3.85 21.03 -89.43
CA MET A 361 5.16 21.66 -89.68
C MET A 361 5.85 21.09 -90.93
N LEU A 362 5.81 19.77 -91.11
CA LEU A 362 6.37 19.11 -92.31
C LEU A 362 5.61 19.50 -93.58
N ASN A 363 4.28 19.57 -93.53
CA ASN A 363 3.47 20.03 -94.68
C ASN A 363 3.66 21.52 -94.98
N LYS A 364 3.83 22.37 -93.96
CA LYS A 364 4.13 23.79 -94.15
C LYS A 364 5.49 23.97 -94.83
N ARG A 365 6.51 23.24 -94.38
CA ARG A 365 7.84 23.28 -94.97
C ARG A 365 7.88 22.79 -96.42
N ARG A 366 7.10 21.74 -96.76
CA ARG A 366 6.94 21.27 -98.15
C ARG A 366 6.25 22.28 -99.08
N ARG A 367 5.48 23.22 -98.51
CA ARG A 367 4.71 24.22 -99.27
C ARG A 367 5.43 25.56 -99.39
N ASP A 368 6.43 25.78 -98.55
CA ASP A 368 7.32 26.96 -98.59
C ASP A 368 8.61 26.66 -99.40
N GLU A 369 8.80 25.42 -99.87
CA GLU A 369 9.89 24.95 -100.75
C GLU A 369 9.46 24.72 -102.22
N GLU A 370 8.20 25.02 -102.57
CA GLU A 370 7.71 25.25 -103.95
C GLU A 370 7.65 26.76 -104.24
#